data_AF-A0A7C2Q7S2-F1
#
_entry.id   AF-A0A7C2Q7S2-F1
#
_cell.length_a   1.000
_cell.length_b   1.000
_cell.length_c   1.000
_cell.angle_alpha   90.00
_cell.angle_beta   90.00
_cell.angle_gamma   90.00
#
_symmetry.space_group_name_H-M   'P 1'
#
loop_
_entity.id
_entity.type
_entity.pdbx_description
1 polymer ?
#
loop_
_entity_poly.entity_id
_entity_poly.type
_entity_poly.pdbx_seq_one_letter_code
_entity_poly.pdbx_strand_id
1 'polypeptide(L)' 'MRLPCTRGYTGFVPCYRCVICQREVDCPGGPLPALHPFCSERCKWIDLGRWFRGQYTIDRDLRPEDVADAPPDLAPRDE' A
#
# COMPACT_ATOMS: atom_id res chain seq x y z
N MET A 1 2.02 46.36 -8.14
CA MET A 1 0.88 45.46 -8.45
C MET A 1 1.36 44.03 -8.54
N ARG A 2 1.11 43.24 -7.49
CA ARG A 2 1.08 41.77 -7.55
C ARG A 2 -0.19 41.39 -6.82
N LEU A 3 -1.18 40.94 -7.56
CA LEU A 3 -2.45 40.50 -7.00
C LEU A 3 -2.19 39.29 -6.10
N PRO A 4 -2.78 39.23 -4.89
CA PRO A 4 -2.71 38.02 -4.09
C PRO A 4 -3.42 36.92 -4.86
N CYS A 5 -2.73 35.79 -5.05
CA CYS A 5 -3.31 34.58 -5.60
C CYS A 5 -4.47 34.19 -4.66
N THR A 6 -5.71 34.50 -5.03
CA THR A 6 -6.90 34.12 -4.30
C THR A 6 -7.03 32.61 -4.41
N ARG A 7 -6.48 31.93 -3.41
CA ARG A 7 -6.56 30.49 -3.20
C ARG A 7 -8.03 30.15 -2.96
N GLY A 8 -8.75 29.85 -4.05
CA GLY A 8 -10.10 29.31 -3.99
C GLY A 8 -10.05 27.96 -3.30
N TYR A 9 -10.46 27.94 -2.02
CA TYR A 9 -10.71 26.72 -1.24
C TYR A 9 -12.11 26.20 -1.63
N THR A 10 -12.24 25.60 -2.81
CA THR A 10 -13.37 24.71 -3.09
C THR A 10 -12.84 23.30 -2.90
N GLY A 11 -13.23 22.70 -1.76
CA GLY A 11 -12.60 21.55 -1.15
C GLY A 11 -12.47 20.32 -2.05
N PHE A 12 -11.24 19.97 -2.33
CA PHE A 12 -10.81 18.63 -2.70
C PHE A 12 -9.71 18.30 -1.71
N VAL A 13 -10.08 17.69 -0.58
CA VAL A 13 -9.10 17.16 0.38
C VAL A 13 -8.80 15.75 -0.10
N PRO A 14 -7.63 15.48 -0.69
CA PRO A 14 -7.27 14.13 -1.09
C PRO A 14 -7.25 13.26 0.17
N CYS A 15 -7.99 12.15 0.14
CA CYS A 15 -8.22 11.32 1.31
C CYS A 15 -7.07 10.32 1.53
N TYR A 16 -6.47 9.81 0.45
CA TYR A 16 -5.32 8.92 0.52
C TYR A 16 -4.44 8.99 -0.74
N ARG A 17 -3.24 8.43 -0.66
CA ARG A 17 -2.32 8.22 -1.80
C ARG A 17 -2.29 6.75 -2.18
N CYS A 18 -2.30 6.47 -3.48
CA CYS A 18 -2.13 5.12 -3.99
C CYS A 18 -0.76 4.56 -3.61
N VAL A 19 -0.71 3.39 -2.98
CA VAL A 19 0.55 2.77 -2.51
C VAL A 19 1.49 2.34 -3.65
N ILE A 20 0.99 2.27 -4.89
CA ILE A 20 1.76 1.81 -6.06
C ILE A 20 2.31 2.95 -6.90
N CYS A 21 1.53 4.00 -7.13
CA CYS A 21 1.91 5.11 -8.01
C CYS A 21 1.86 6.49 -7.35
N GLN A 22 1.52 6.56 -6.06
CA GLN A 22 1.47 7.78 -5.24
C GLN A 22 0.47 8.86 -5.71
N ARG A 23 -0.40 8.53 -6.67
CA ARG A 23 -1.51 9.39 -7.09
C ARG A 23 -2.48 9.63 -5.94
N GLU A 24 -2.85 10.89 -5.75
CA GLU A 24 -3.89 11.30 -4.81
C GLU A 24 -5.26 10.80 -5.28
N VAL A 25 -6.04 10.25 -4.35
CA VAL A 25 -7.41 9.81 -4.62
C VAL A 25 -8.36 10.61 -3.76
N ASP A 26 -9.29 11.24 -4.46
CA ASP A 26 -10.31 12.08 -3.84
C ASP A 26 -11.46 11.22 -3.36
N CYS A 27 -11.84 11.42 -2.10
CA CYS A 27 -13.00 10.77 -1.52
C CYS A 27 -13.94 11.88 -1.04
N PRO A 28 -15.18 11.94 -1.54
CA PRO A 28 -16.09 13.06 -1.28
C PRO A 28 -16.72 13.03 0.12
N GLY A 29 -15.92 12.76 1.17
CA GLY A 29 -16.39 12.68 2.57
C GLY A 29 -17.22 11.44 2.91
N GLY A 30 -17.20 10.43 2.04
CA GLY A 30 -17.86 9.14 2.23
C GLY A 30 -16.90 8.01 2.66
N PRO A 31 -17.37 6.74 2.67
CA PRO A 31 -16.52 5.59 2.94
C PRO A 31 -15.40 5.47 1.90
N LEU A 32 -14.33 4.75 2.27
CA LEU A 32 -13.22 4.50 1.36
C LEU A 32 -13.71 3.81 0.06
N PRO A 33 -13.16 4.17 -1.12
CA PRO A 33 -13.50 3.51 -2.37
C PRO A 33 -13.19 2.02 -2.32
N ALA A 34 -13.92 1.22 -3.08
CA ALA A 34 -13.71 -0.23 -3.17
C ALA A 34 -12.30 -0.62 -3.63
N LEU A 35 -11.62 0.28 -4.35
CA LEU A 35 -10.26 0.07 -4.83
C LEU A 35 -9.18 0.52 -3.85
N HIS A 36 -9.53 1.13 -2.71
CA HIS A 36 -8.57 1.46 -1.66
C HIS A 36 -7.77 0.21 -1.27
N PRO A 37 -6.42 0.27 -1.17
CA PRO A 37 -5.55 1.46 -1.13
C PRO A 37 -4.99 1.91 -2.49
N PHE A 38 -5.59 1.49 -3.60
CA PHE A 38 -5.16 1.78 -4.97
C PHE A 38 -6.01 2.87 -5.62
N CYS A 39 -5.46 3.52 -6.67
CA CYS A 39 -6.22 4.46 -7.50
C CYS A 39 -6.94 3.81 -8.69
N SER A 40 -6.60 2.56 -9.04
CA SER A 40 -7.19 1.83 -10.18
C SER A 40 -6.91 0.33 -10.10
N GLU A 41 -7.67 -0.47 -10.84
CA GLU A 41 -7.43 -1.91 -10.99
C GLU A 41 -6.02 -2.23 -11.50
N ARG A 42 -5.48 -1.41 -12.42
CA ARG A 42 -4.11 -1.56 -12.91
C ARG A 42 -3.10 -1.54 -11.77
N CYS A 43 -3.25 -0.64 -10.80
CA CYS A 43 -2.35 -0.57 -9.65
C CYS A 43 -2.48 -1.80 -8.74
N LYS A 44 -3.71 -2.30 -8.52
CA LYS A 44 -3.94 -3.55 -7.80
C LYS A 44 -3.22 -4.74 -8.45
N TRP A 45 -3.30 -4.86 -9.78
CA TRP A 45 -2.63 -5.94 -10.50
C TRP A 45 -1.10 -5.82 -10.50
N ILE A 46 -0.58 -4.59 -10.56
CA ILE A 46 0.87 -4.35 -10.42
C ILE A 46 1.34 -4.80 -9.05
N ASP A 47 0.63 -4.45 -7.98
CA ASP A 47 0.96 -4.87 -6.62
C ASP A 47 1.03 -6.40 -6.51
N LEU A 48 -0.01 -7.09 -6.99
CA LEU A 48 -0.03 -8.55 -7.02
C LEU A 48 1.16 -9.13 -7.81
N GLY A 49 1.51 -8.50 -8.92
CA GLY A 49 2.69 -8.88 -9.70
C GLY A 49 4.01 -8.68 -8.96
N ARG A 50 4.09 -7.76 -7.99
CA ARG A 50 5.26 -7.58 -7.10
C ARG A 50 5.32 -8.68 -6.04
N TRP A 51 4.18 -9.06 -5.49
CA TRP A 51 4.05 -10.21 -4.58
C TRP A 51 4.56 -11.50 -5.22
N PHE A 52 4.07 -11.85 -6.41
CA PHE A 52 4.51 -13.07 -7.10
C PHE A 52 5.98 -13.06 -7.52
N ARG A 53 6.59 -11.89 -7.62
CA ARG A 53 8.03 -11.76 -7.89
C ARG A 53 8.88 -11.72 -6.62
N GLY A 54 8.28 -11.86 -5.44
CA GLY A 54 9.01 -11.79 -4.16
C GLY A 54 9.67 -10.44 -3.91
N GLN A 55 9.12 -9.34 -4.46
CA GLN A 55 9.72 -8.01 -4.29
C GLN A 55 9.48 -7.41 -2.90
N TYR A 56 8.55 -7.99 -2.13
CA TYR A 56 8.31 -7.61 -0.75
C TYR A 56 9.11 -8.54 0.15
N THR A 57 10.21 -8.02 0.69
CA THR A 57 11.09 -8.71 1.62
C THR A 57 11.12 -7.96 2.95
N ILE A 58 11.38 -8.71 4.02
CA ILE A 58 11.63 -8.15 5.34
C ILE A 58 13.16 -8.17 5.51
N ASP A 59 13.76 -7.02 5.77
CA ASP A 59 15.21 -6.79 5.80
C ASP A 59 15.85 -6.95 7.17
N ARG A 60 15.21 -7.70 8.07
CA ARG A 60 15.75 -8.01 9.40
C ARG A 60 16.09 -9.49 9.51
N ASP A 61 17.07 -9.79 10.35
CA ASP A 61 17.38 -11.17 10.72
C ASP A 61 16.18 -11.83 11.43
N LEU A 62 16.01 -13.13 11.16
CA LEU A 62 15.02 -13.94 11.87
C LEU A 62 15.42 -14.04 13.34
N ARG A 63 14.46 -13.75 14.22
CA ARG A 63 14.61 -13.96 15.66
C ARG A 63 14.05 -15.32 16.04
N PRO A 64 14.49 -15.93 17.16
CA PRO A 64 13.93 -17.19 17.64
C PRO A 64 12.40 -17.16 17.77
N GLU A 65 11.84 -16.01 18.17
CA GLU A 65 10.39 -15.83 18.29
C GLU A 65 9.66 -15.87 16.94
N ASP A 66 10.32 -15.52 15.84
CA ASP A 66 9.70 -15.50 14.50
C ASP A 66 9.47 -16.93 13.95
N VAL A 67 10.10 -17.95 14.54
CA VAL A 67 10.01 -19.36 14.14
C VAL A 67 9.42 -20.29 15.23
N ALA A 68 9.20 -19.78 16.44
CA ALA A 68 8.73 -20.58 17.57
C ALA A 68 7.32 -21.18 17.35
N ASP A 69 6.48 -20.49 16.58
CA ASP A 69 5.10 -20.90 16.26
C ASP A 69 4.98 -21.53 14.86
N ALA A 70 6.10 -21.90 14.22
CA ALA A 70 6.06 -22.51 12.90
C ALA A 70 5.31 -23.86 12.94
N PRO A 71 4.38 -24.13 12.00
CA PRO A 71 3.75 -25.43 11.89
C PRO A 71 4.79 -26.57 11.72
N PRO A 72 4.51 -27.78 12.25
CA PRO A 72 5.43 -28.91 12.18
C PRO A 72 5.92 -29.25 10.75
N ASP A 73 5.08 -29.02 9.74
CA ASP A 73 5.38 -29.28 8.34
C ASP A 73 6.44 -28.34 7.74
N LEU A 74 6.81 -27.27 8.45
CA LEU A 74 7.90 -26.35 8.07
C LEU A 74 9.21 -26.64 8.82
N ALA A 75 9.25 -27.67 9.67
CA ALA A 75 10.49 -28.11 10.28
C ALA A 75 11.48 -28.52 9.17
N PRO A 76 12.77 -28.16 9.30
CA PRO A 76 13.81 -28.64 8.39
C PRO A 76 13.70 -30.15 8.27
N ARG A 77 13.58 -30.65 7.04
CA ARG A 77 13.59 -32.08 6.79
C ARG A 77 15.04 -32.55 6.99
N ASP A 78 15.23 -33.53 7.85
CA ASP A 78 16.52 -34.21 7.99
C ASP A 78 16.77 -34.98 6.66
N GLU A 79 17.54 -34.38 5.75
CA GLU A 79 18.15 -35.05 4.58
C GLU A 79 19.59 -35.48 4.89
#